data_AF-A0A059F0J3-F1
#
_entry.id   AF-A0A059F0J3-F1
#
_cell.length_a   1.000
_cell.length_b   1.000
_cell.length_c   1.000
_cell.angle_alpha   90.00
_cell.angle_beta   90.00
_cell.angle_gamma   90.00
#
_symmetry.space_group_name_H-M   'P 1'
#
loop_
_entity.id
_entity.type
_entity.pdbx_description
1 polymer ?
#
loop_
_entity_poly.entity_id
_entity_poly.type
_entity_poly.pdbx_seq_one_letter_code
_entity_poly.pdbx_strand_id
1 'polypeptide(L)'
;MIDFDDKYRKAESYFRHGDYKNLELYFAKTLTKTSNIKLWELYLNYIRTVNKDSLASAYAYTIQKIWFHYDIYQILVDYIAILEDVEKIREVYNVGLSNPIHNLGLFFKNYEQFEMSLNKITAKSIINEKLPSYQNTFKLYQRLVPYLTNEFDSIDKIIELETDERKQKIMEYFIEKYSYREDLYFNYAEYLLSKCDDEIDEENESIIAVKNSLSQGISVTNSVFLKCYYAFVFKDASILDLKNESALICYLNILSQKGEVELCQGIEENFTENDNKINALDYAAKLYYSLTYNKNKTLEIYKKGVPMINDKMIEFYLSIYDLQTSRKIFEKYEISRESK
;
A
#
# COMPACT_ATOMS: atom_id res chain seq x y z
N MET A 1 3.61 -16.39 5.67
CA MET A 1 4.19 -15.05 5.52
C MET A 1 5.43 -15.22 4.66
N ILE A 2 5.45 -14.65 3.46
CA ILE A 2 6.64 -14.72 2.60
C ILE A 2 7.57 -13.63 3.11
N ASP A 3 8.71 -14.00 3.70
CA ASP A 3 9.74 -13.02 4.07
C ASP A 3 10.21 -12.33 2.78
N PHE A 4 10.38 -11.01 2.80
CA PHE A 4 10.88 -10.23 1.65
C PHE A 4 12.17 -10.83 1.08
N ASP A 5 13.00 -11.41 1.95
CA ASP A 5 14.26 -12.07 1.58
C ASP A 5 14.09 -13.56 1.21
N ASP A 6 12.93 -14.19 1.39
CA ASP A 6 12.72 -15.59 0.97
C ASP A 6 12.89 -15.75 -0.55
N LYS A 7 12.45 -14.75 -1.32
CA LYS A 7 12.64 -14.75 -2.78
C LYS A 7 14.12 -14.84 -3.14
N TYR A 8 14.96 -14.09 -2.43
CA TYR A 8 16.41 -14.10 -2.57
C TYR A 8 17.01 -15.42 -2.09
N ARG A 9 16.69 -15.88 -0.88
CA ARG A 9 17.23 -17.14 -0.31
C ARG A 9 16.97 -18.35 -1.21
N LYS A 10 15.78 -18.42 -1.81
CA LYS A 10 15.43 -19.48 -2.76
C LYS A 10 16.31 -19.43 -4.02
N ALA A 11 16.48 -18.26 -4.62
CA ALA A 11 17.34 -18.08 -5.78
C ALA A 11 18.82 -18.37 -5.44
N GLU A 12 19.28 -17.91 -4.28
CA GLU A 12 20.63 -18.14 -3.79
C GLU A 12 20.91 -19.64 -3.62
N SER A 13 19.94 -20.40 -3.11
CA SER A 13 20.05 -21.86 -3.00
C SER A 13 20.28 -22.51 -4.38
N TYR A 14 19.48 -22.16 -5.41
CA TYR A 14 19.71 -22.70 -6.76
C TYR A 14 21.09 -22.33 -7.30
N PHE A 15 21.52 -21.08 -7.10
CA PHE A 15 22.83 -20.60 -7.55
C PHE A 15 23.98 -21.37 -6.88
N ARG A 16 23.93 -21.56 -5.56
CA ARG A 16 24.95 -22.29 -4.78
C ARG A 16 25.05 -23.77 -5.17
N HIS A 17 23.95 -24.40 -5.57
CA HIS A 17 23.93 -25.79 -6.02
C HIS A 17 24.23 -25.94 -7.53
N GLY A 18 24.48 -24.84 -8.25
CA GLY A 18 24.72 -24.87 -9.70
C GLY A 18 23.49 -25.23 -10.55
N ASP A 19 22.29 -25.15 -9.98
CA ASP A 19 21.03 -25.45 -10.67
C ASP A 19 20.56 -24.23 -11.48
N TYR A 20 21.31 -23.91 -12.52
CA TYR A 20 21.07 -22.73 -13.35
C TYR A 20 19.77 -22.81 -14.14
N LYS A 21 19.33 -24.01 -14.51
CA LYS A 21 18.06 -24.21 -15.22
C LYS A 21 16.86 -23.76 -14.38
N ASN A 22 16.79 -24.18 -13.12
CA ASN A 22 15.70 -23.74 -12.23
C ASN A 22 15.85 -22.27 -11.82
N LEU A 23 17.09 -21.78 -11.70
CA LEU A 23 17.36 -20.39 -11.42
C LEU A 23 16.85 -19.45 -12.53
N GLU A 24 17.10 -19.76 -13.80
CA GLU A 24 16.60 -18.98 -14.94
C GLU A 24 15.08 -18.95 -15.01
N LEU A 25 14.44 -20.11 -14.84
CA LEU A 25 12.98 -20.21 -14.77
C LEU A 25 12.40 -19.40 -13.61
N TYR A 26 13.14 -19.31 -12.51
CA TYR A 26 12.76 -18.52 -11.35
C TYR A 26 12.92 -17.01 -11.62
N PHE A 27 14.04 -16.57 -12.18
CA PHE A 27 14.25 -15.17 -12.57
C PHE A 27 13.17 -14.69 -13.54
N ALA A 28 12.84 -15.48 -14.57
CA ALA A 28 11.82 -15.13 -15.55
C ALA A 28 10.44 -14.84 -14.92
N LYS A 29 10.11 -15.49 -13.80
CA LYS A 29 8.83 -15.33 -13.10
C LYS A 29 8.83 -14.22 -12.05
N THR A 30 9.97 -14.01 -11.40
CA THR A 30 10.03 -13.25 -10.14
C THR A 30 10.71 -11.89 -10.30
N LEU A 31 11.71 -11.76 -11.19
CA LEU A 31 12.60 -10.59 -11.24
C LEU A 31 11.86 -9.30 -11.64
N THR A 32 10.92 -9.38 -12.58
CA THR A 32 10.10 -8.22 -13.00
C THR A 32 9.07 -7.77 -11.96
N LYS A 33 8.83 -8.58 -10.93
CA LYS A 33 7.80 -8.37 -9.90
C LYS A 33 8.39 -8.02 -8.54
N THR A 34 9.68 -7.73 -8.48
CA THR A 34 10.40 -7.52 -7.22
C THR A 34 11.38 -6.38 -7.30
N SER A 35 11.41 -5.61 -6.23
CA SER A 35 12.34 -4.52 -5.96
C SER A 35 13.46 -4.95 -5.00
N ASN A 36 13.59 -6.26 -4.68
CA ASN A 36 14.63 -6.76 -3.79
C ASN A 36 16.01 -6.66 -4.47
N ILE A 37 16.82 -5.68 -4.04
CA ILE A 37 18.13 -5.42 -4.61
C ILE A 37 19.08 -6.62 -4.56
N LYS A 38 19.05 -7.43 -3.48
CA LYS A 38 19.93 -8.61 -3.34
C LYS A 38 19.65 -9.65 -4.42
N LEU A 39 18.38 -9.79 -4.83
CA LEU A 39 18.00 -10.70 -5.92
C LEU A 39 18.50 -10.19 -7.27
N TRP A 40 18.48 -8.87 -7.50
CA TRP A 40 19.05 -8.24 -8.68
C TRP A 40 20.59 -8.36 -8.73
N GLU A 41 21.27 -8.21 -7.60
CA GLU A 41 22.71 -8.45 -7.50
C GLU A 41 23.07 -9.92 -7.79
N LEU A 42 22.27 -10.86 -7.29
CA LEU A 42 22.43 -12.28 -7.59
C LEU A 42 22.22 -12.56 -9.09
N TYR A 43 21.23 -11.93 -9.71
CA TYR A 43 21.01 -12.01 -11.16
C TYR A 43 22.21 -11.51 -11.96
N LEU A 44 22.78 -10.36 -11.59
CA LEU A 44 23.98 -9.84 -12.23
C LEU A 44 25.19 -10.76 -12.05
N ASN A 45 25.35 -11.35 -10.86
CA ASN A 45 26.40 -12.32 -10.60
C ASN A 45 26.24 -13.61 -11.42
N TYR A 46 24.99 -14.07 -11.58
CA TYR A 46 24.66 -15.18 -12.47
C TYR A 46 25.07 -14.91 -13.91
N ILE A 47 24.63 -13.78 -14.48
CA ILE A 47 24.99 -13.40 -15.86
C ILE A 47 26.50 -13.26 -16.02
N ARG A 48 27.21 -12.66 -15.05
CA ARG A 48 28.68 -12.57 -15.06
C ARG A 48 29.36 -13.94 -15.13
N THR A 49 28.74 -14.97 -14.54
CA THR A 49 29.27 -16.34 -14.52
C THR A 49 28.98 -17.08 -15.82
N VAL A 50 27.77 -16.93 -16.36
CA VAL A 50 27.27 -17.75 -17.49
C VAL A 50 27.43 -17.07 -18.85
N ASN A 51 27.22 -15.76 -18.94
CA ASN A 51 27.22 -15.01 -20.20
C ASN A 51 27.76 -13.59 -20.00
N LYS A 52 29.09 -13.45 -20.05
CA LYS A 52 29.78 -12.16 -19.87
C LYS A 52 29.45 -11.15 -20.96
N ASP A 53 29.21 -11.60 -22.19
CA ASP A 53 28.93 -10.71 -23.32
C ASP A 53 27.62 -9.95 -23.15
N SER A 54 26.65 -10.55 -22.44
CA SER A 54 25.36 -9.92 -22.12
C SER A 54 25.37 -9.13 -20.80
N LEU A 55 26.51 -9.03 -20.11
CA LEU A 55 26.59 -8.41 -18.79
C LEU A 55 26.21 -6.92 -18.81
N ALA A 56 26.72 -6.17 -19.78
CA ALA A 56 26.40 -4.75 -19.92
C ALA A 56 24.88 -4.52 -20.13
N SER A 57 24.25 -5.36 -20.96
CA SER A 57 22.79 -5.32 -21.17
C SER A 57 22.01 -5.69 -19.91
N ALA A 58 22.51 -6.66 -19.13
CA ALA A 58 21.88 -7.05 -17.85
C ALA A 58 21.95 -5.92 -16.80
N TYR A 59 23.06 -5.19 -16.73
CA TYR A 59 23.17 -4.00 -15.89
C TYR A 59 22.20 -2.89 -16.31
N ALA A 60 22.16 -2.56 -17.62
CA ALA A 60 21.22 -1.57 -18.14
C ALA A 60 19.76 -1.93 -17.80
N TYR A 61 19.39 -3.20 -17.99
CA TYR A 61 18.06 -3.70 -17.64
C TYR A 61 17.78 -3.61 -16.13
N THR A 62 18.75 -3.97 -15.30
CA THR A 62 18.63 -3.89 -13.83
C THR A 62 18.40 -2.44 -13.39
N ILE A 63 19.22 -1.50 -13.87
CA ILE A 63 19.08 -0.08 -13.55
C ILE A 63 17.71 0.43 -13.99
N GLN A 64 17.24 0.09 -15.18
CA GLN A 64 15.90 0.47 -15.64
C GLN A 64 14.78 0.02 -14.68
N LYS A 65 14.96 -1.11 -13.98
CA LYS A 65 13.95 -1.67 -13.07
C LYS A 65 14.05 -1.16 -11.64
N ILE A 66 15.25 -0.88 -11.15
CA ILE A 66 15.47 -0.50 -9.74
C ILE A 66 16.12 0.88 -9.55
N TRP A 67 16.11 1.75 -10.58
CA TRP A 67 16.70 3.10 -10.54
C TRP A 67 16.31 3.93 -9.31
N PHE A 68 15.13 3.68 -8.75
CA PHE A 68 14.61 4.41 -7.60
C PHE A 68 15.19 3.93 -6.25
N HIS A 69 15.83 2.77 -6.20
CA HIS A 69 16.28 2.12 -4.95
C HIS A 69 17.45 2.88 -4.29
N TYR A 70 17.39 3.07 -2.97
CA TYR A 70 18.41 3.84 -2.23
C TYR A 70 19.80 3.17 -2.26
N ASP A 71 19.84 1.84 -2.22
CA ASP A 71 21.09 1.05 -2.23
C ASP A 71 21.68 0.75 -3.63
N ILE A 72 21.18 1.34 -4.72
CA ILE A 72 21.64 1.01 -6.09
C ILE A 72 23.10 1.40 -6.39
N TYR A 73 23.75 2.17 -5.50
CA TYR A 73 25.09 2.73 -5.69
C TYR A 73 26.11 1.73 -6.27
N GLN A 74 26.23 0.53 -5.70
CA GLN A 74 27.23 -0.44 -6.14
C GLN A 74 26.98 -0.94 -7.57
N ILE A 75 25.71 -1.15 -7.93
CA ILE A 75 25.30 -1.57 -9.28
C ILE A 75 25.68 -0.51 -10.31
N LEU A 76 25.50 0.77 -10.00
CA LEU A 76 25.89 1.87 -10.89
C LEU A 76 27.40 1.92 -11.11
N VAL A 77 28.19 1.81 -10.03
CA VAL A 77 29.66 1.84 -10.09
C VAL A 77 30.20 0.66 -10.88
N ASP A 78 29.69 -0.54 -10.62
CA ASP A 78 30.11 -1.75 -11.34
C ASP A 78 29.76 -1.67 -12.84
N TYR A 79 28.62 -1.07 -13.18
CA TYR A 79 28.24 -0.88 -14.58
C TYR A 79 29.17 0.11 -15.29
N ILE A 80 29.47 1.25 -14.65
CA ILE A 80 30.41 2.24 -15.18
C ILE A 80 31.78 1.60 -15.44
N ALA A 81 32.24 0.71 -14.56
CA ALA A 81 33.54 0.06 -14.68
C ALA A 81 33.69 -0.87 -15.90
N ILE A 82 32.57 -1.36 -16.46
CA ILE A 82 32.57 -2.24 -17.64
C ILE A 82 32.17 -1.51 -18.94
N LEU A 83 31.83 -0.22 -18.88
CA LEU A 83 31.47 0.57 -20.05
C LEU A 83 32.70 1.25 -20.65
N GLU A 84 32.73 1.30 -21.98
CA GLU A 84 33.77 2.03 -22.75
C GLU A 84 33.22 3.31 -23.39
N ASP A 85 31.91 3.35 -23.64
CA ASP A 85 31.20 4.44 -24.31
C ASP A 85 30.95 5.59 -23.32
N VAL A 86 31.54 6.75 -23.62
CA VAL A 86 31.50 7.95 -22.76
C VAL A 86 30.07 8.44 -22.54
N GLU A 87 29.24 8.45 -23.58
CA GLU A 87 27.85 8.91 -23.51
C GLU A 87 27.03 7.99 -22.60
N LYS A 88 27.22 6.67 -22.70
CA LYS A 88 26.57 5.71 -21.79
C LYS A 88 27.03 5.89 -20.34
N ILE A 89 28.32 6.13 -20.12
CA ILE A 89 28.83 6.41 -18.75
C ILE A 89 28.15 7.65 -18.19
N ARG A 90 27.99 8.72 -18.98
CA ARG A 90 27.26 9.94 -18.58
C ARG A 90 25.80 9.66 -18.26
N GLU A 91 25.12 8.82 -19.04
CA GLU A 91 23.74 8.40 -18.76
C GLU A 91 23.63 7.71 -17.39
N VAL A 92 24.55 6.81 -17.05
CA VAL A 92 24.55 6.12 -15.74
C VAL A 92 24.80 7.09 -14.59
N TYR A 93 25.73 8.03 -14.76
CA TYR A 93 25.91 9.12 -13.79
C TYR A 93 24.65 9.99 -13.66
N ASN A 94 23.97 10.29 -14.77
CA ASN A 94 22.73 11.05 -14.75
C ASN A 94 21.64 10.33 -13.94
N VAL A 95 21.51 9.01 -14.07
CA VAL A 95 20.58 8.22 -13.24
C VAL A 95 20.94 8.37 -11.76
N GLY A 96 22.18 8.09 -11.36
CA GLY A 96 22.56 8.14 -9.94
C GLY A 96 22.47 9.54 -9.33
N LEU A 97 22.88 10.58 -10.06
CA LEU A 97 22.88 11.97 -9.56
C LEU A 97 21.49 12.60 -9.46
N SER A 98 20.50 12.05 -10.16
CA SER A 98 19.12 12.52 -10.12
C SER A 98 18.29 11.77 -9.07
N ASN A 99 18.89 10.82 -8.34
CA ASN A 99 18.22 9.98 -7.35
C ASN A 99 18.90 10.06 -5.96
N PRO A 100 18.14 10.13 -4.86
CA PRO A 100 18.69 10.22 -3.50
C PRO A 100 19.28 8.88 -3.03
N ILE A 101 20.40 8.46 -3.62
CA ILE A 101 21.05 7.18 -3.31
C ILE A 101 22.04 7.29 -2.14
N HIS A 102 22.34 6.17 -1.50
CA HIS A 102 23.47 6.09 -0.58
C HIS A 102 24.78 6.42 -1.29
N ASN A 103 25.71 7.04 -0.56
CA ASN A 103 27.00 7.48 -1.09
C ASN A 103 26.91 8.47 -2.27
N LEU A 104 25.79 9.20 -2.43
CA LEU A 104 25.59 10.18 -3.50
C LEU A 104 26.72 11.24 -3.60
N GLY A 105 27.25 11.71 -2.47
CA GLY A 105 28.37 12.66 -2.47
C GLY A 105 29.68 12.07 -3.02
N LEU A 106 29.96 10.79 -2.73
CA LEU A 106 31.08 10.07 -3.32
C LEU A 106 30.85 9.83 -4.82
N PHE A 107 29.61 9.50 -5.20
CA PHE A 107 29.22 9.30 -6.59
C PHE A 107 29.44 10.58 -7.43
N PHE A 108 29.07 11.75 -6.90
CA PHE A 108 29.33 13.03 -7.56
C PHE A 108 30.83 13.34 -7.68
N LYS A 109 31.64 13.07 -6.65
CA LYS A 109 33.09 13.23 -6.74
C LYS A 109 33.71 12.36 -7.83
N ASN A 110 33.25 11.12 -7.98
CA ASN A 110 33.71 10.22 -9.05
C ASN A 110 33.30 10.75 -10.43
N TYR A 111 32.10 11.33 -10.56
CA TYR A 111 31.65 12.00 -11.78
C TYR A 111 32.54 13.19 -12.17
N GLU A 112 32.89 14.05 -11.20
CA GLU A 112 33.79 15.19 -11.45
C GLU A 112 35.17 14.72 -11.95
N GLN A 113 35.71 13.68 -11.34
CA GLN A 113 36.99 13.08 -11.76
C GLN A 113 36.91 12.50 -13.17
N PHE A 114 35.80 11.82 -13.49
CA PHE A 114 35.55 11.27 -14.81
C PHE A 114 35.51 12.37 -15.88
N GLU A 115 34.69 13.42 -15.72
CA GLU A 115 34.62 14.49 -16.71
C GLU A 115 35.95 15.23 -16.86
N MET A 116 36.66 15.49 -15.75
CA MET A 116 37.99 16.11 -15.77
C MET A 116 39.04 15.26 -16.48
N SER A 117 38.90 13.92 -16.46
CA SER A 117 39.78 13.00 -17.17
C SER A 117 39.57 13.03 -18.69
N LEU A 118 38.36 13.35 -19.15
CA LEU A 118 38.03 13.46 -20.58
C LEU A 118 38.55 14.77 -21.17
N ASN A 119 38.13 15.92 -20.61
CA ASN A 119 38.58 17.23 -21.06
C ASN A 119 38.35 18.30 -19.98
N LYS A 120 39.45 18.82 -19.42
CA LYS A 120 39.44 19.81 -18.34
C LYS A 120 38.70 21.11 -18.65
N ILE A 121 38.64 21.53 -19.91
CA ILE A 121 37.98 22.78 -20.32
C ILE A 121 36.47 22.58 -20.31
N THR A 122 35.98 21.57 -21.01
CA THR A 122 34.54 21.30 -21.12
C THR A 122 33.96 20.74 -19.82
N ALA A 123 34.76 19.97 -19.05
CA ALA A 123 34.34 19.40 -17.77
C ALA A 123 33.77 20.44 -16.81
N LYS A 124 34.39 21.62 -16.71
CA LYS A 124 33.90 22.69 -15.84
C LYS A 124 32.49 23.16 -16.21
N SER A 125 32.20 23.30 -17.51
CA SER A 125 30.85 23.68 -17.97
C SER A 125 29.85 22.59 -17.63
N ILE A 126 30.15 21.34 -18.01
CA ILE A 126 29.27 20.19 -17.84
C ILE A 126 28.95 19.96 -16.35
N ILE A 127 29.97 20.00 -15.48
CA ILE A 127 29.79 19.83 -14.03
C ILE A 127 28.94 20.97 -13.46
N ASN A 128 29.18 22.23 -13.87
CA ASN A 128 28.41 23.37 -13.41
C ASN A 128 26.94 23.32 -13.85
N GLU A 129 26.65 22.79 -15.05
CA GLU A 129 25.29 22.57 -15.52
C GLU A 129 24.55 21.51 -14.68
N LYS A 130 25.26 20.44 -14.26
CA LYS A 130 24.67 19.36 -13.45
C LYS A 130 24.54 19.71 -11.96
N LEU A 131 25.37 20.62 -11.45
CA LEU A 131 25.49 20.95 -10.04
C LEU A 131 24.15 21.31 -9.35
N PRO A 132 23.25 22.13 -9.92
CA PRO A 132 21.99 22.48 -9.25
C PRO A 132 21.07 21.26 -9.05
N SER A 133 20.99 20.38 -10.06
CA SER A 133 20.20 19.14 -9.98
C SER A 133 20.76 18.23 -8.88
N TYR A 134 22.07 18.00 -8.86
CA TYR A 134 22.74 17.24 -7.80
C TYR A 134 22.49 17.84 -6.41
N GLN A 135 22.60 19.16 -6.24
CA GLN A 135 22.37 19.81 -4.95
C GLN A 135 20.94 19.62 -4.43
N ASN A 136 19.94 19.65 -5.32
CA ASN A 136 18.55 19.38 -4.95
C ASN A 136 18.37 17.92 -4.51
N THR A 137 18.90 16.97 -5.28
CA THR A 137 18.89 15.54 -4.93
C THR A 137 19.61 15.28 -3.60
N PHE A 138 20.76 15.91 -3.40
CA PHE A 138 21.57 15.75 -2.19
C PHE A 138 20.87 16.32 -0.95
N LYS A 139 20.22 17.48 -1.06
CA LYS A 139 19.38 18.04 0.01
C LYS A 139 18.22 17.12 0.35
N LEU A 140 17.57 16.53 -0.65
CA LEU A 140 16.51 15.53 -0.43
C LEU A 140 17.07 14.30 0.30
N TYR A 141 18.18 13.74 -0.19
CA TYR A 141 18.85 12.62 0.47
C TYR A 141 19.17 12.92 1.94
N GLN A 142 19.76 14.09 2.24
CA GLN A 142 20.06 14.50 3.61
C GLN A 142 18.81 14.53 4.52
N ARG A 143 17.65 14.92 3.99
CA ARG A 143 16.38 14.90 4.72
C ARG A 143 15.84 13.48 4.92
N LEU A 144 16.10 12.57 3.98
CA LEU A 144 15.67 11.17 4.02
C LEU A 144 16.52 10.31 4.97
N VAL A 145 17.84 10.52 5.03
CA VAL A 145 18.79 9.68 5.78
C VAL A 145 18.35 9.34 7.21
N PRO A 146 17.86 10.29 8.05
CA PRO A 146 17.42 9.96 9.40
C PRO A 146 16.32 8.88 9.42
N TYR A 147 15.41 8.92 8.45
CA TYR A 147 14.27 8.02 8.33
C TYR A 147 14.65 6.69 7.67
N LEU A 148 15.63 6.67 6.76
CA LEU A 148 16.08 5.43 6.10
C LEU A 148 16.73 4.43 7.08
N THR A 149 17.34 4.91 8.16
CA THR A 149 17.96 4.03 9.17
C THR A 149 16.94 3.20 9.96
N ASN A 150 15.74 3.75 10.16
CA ASN A 150 14.60 3.06 10.74
C ASN A 150 13.39 3.23 9.81
N GLU A 151 13.53 2.69 8.60
CA GLU A 151 12.52 2.87 7.55
C GLU A 151 11.15 2.35 7.97
N PHE A 152 11.07 1.26 8.74
CA PHE A 152 9.81 0.63 9.14
C PHE A 152 8.88 1.57 9.93
N ASP A 153 9.42 2.30 10.90
CA ASP A 153 8.63 3.25 11.70
C ASP A 153 8.44 4.59 10.98
N SER A 154 9.22 4.85 9.92
CA SER A 154 9.30 6.15 9.26
C SER A 154 8.74 6.17 7.84
N ILE A 155 8.02 5.12 7.40
CA ILE A 155 7.53 4.97 6.02
C ILE A 155 6.74 6.20 5.57
N ASP A 156 5.81 6.70 6.39
CA ASP A 156 4.98 7.85 6.05
C ASP A 156 5.82 9.11 5.79
N LYS A 157 6.86 9.32 6.61
CA LYS A 157 7.79 10.45 6.43
C LYS A 157 8.68 10.31 5.21
N ILE A 158 9.06 9.09 4.86
CA ILE A 158 9.82 8.83 3.63
C ILE A 158 8.94 9.17 2.41
N ILE A 159 7.70 8.66 2.37
CA ILE A 159 6.76 8.89 1.26
C ILE A 159 6.42 10.39 1.13
N GLU A 160 6.24 11.10 2.25
CA GLU A 160 5.97 12.55 2.27
C GLU A 160 7.11 13.37 1.64
N LEU A 161 8.36 12.95 1.87
CA LEU A 161 9.55 13.64 1.35
C LEU A 161 9.85 13.31 -0.12
N GLU A 162 9.38 12.17 -0.62
CA GLU A 162 9.69 11.70 -1.97
C GLU A 162 9.08 12.55 -3.09
N THR A 163 9.74 12.53 -4.25
CA THR A 163 9.27 13.22 -5.45
C THR A 163 8.12 12.45 -6.09
N ASP A 164 7.22 13.13 -6.81
CA ASP A 164 6.05 12.46 -7.41
C ASP A 164 6.44 11.37 -8.42
N GLU A 165 7.54 11.54 -9.15
CA GLU A 165 8.07 10.54 -10.08
C GLU A 165 8.49 9.24 -9.36
N ARG A 166 9.04 9.36 -8.15
CA ARG A 166 9.55 8.22 -7.37
C ARG A 166 8.52 7.64 -6.41
N LYS A 167 7.58 8.46 -5.94
CA LYS A 167 6.64 8.15 -4.86
C LYS A 167 5.92 6.84 -5.09
N GLN A 168 5.36 6.64 -6.29
CA GLN A 168 4.68 5.40 -6.63
C GLN A 168 5.59 4.16 -6.49
N LYS A 169 6.83 4.24 -6.99
CA LYS A 169 7.79 3.12 -6.93
C LYS A 169 8.27 2.83 -5.51
N ILE A 170 8.44 3.87 -4.70
CA ILE A 170 8.78 3.73 -3.29
C ILE A 170 7.63 3.09 -2.49
N MET A 171 6.38 3.46 -2.77
CA MET A 171 5.21 2.79 -2.18
C MET A 171 5.12 1.32 -2.58
N GLU A 172 5.33 0.99 -3.87
CA GLU A 172 5.38 -0.40 -4.36
C GLU A 172 6.47 -1.21 -3.65
N TYR A 173 7.66 -0.61 -3.45
CA TYR A 173 8.75 -1.23 -2.69
C TYR A 173 8.37 -1.51 -1.23
N PHE A 174 7.76 -0.54 -0.53
CA PHE A 174 7.34 -0.74 0.86
C PHE A 174 6.21 -1.75 0.98
N ILE A 175 5.25 -1.77 0.05
CA ILE A 175 4.20 -2.81 0.00
C ILE A 175 4.82 -4.19 -0.17
N GLU A 176 5.82 -4.34 -1.05
CA GLU A 176 6.50 -5.61 -1.22
C GLU A 176 7.27 -6.02 0.05
N LYS A 177 7.99 -5.08 0.67
CA LYS A 177 8.85 -5.33 1.83
C LYS A 177 8.07 -5.58 3.11
N TYR A 178 6.97 -4.87 3.30
CA TYR A 178 6.13 -4.88 4.50
C TYR A 178 4.69 -5.27 4.15
N SER A 179 4.51 -6.34 3.37
CA SER A 179 3.20 -6.77 2.84
C SER A 179 2.14 -7.10 3.89
N TYR A 180 2.50 -7.17 5.16
CA TYR A 180 1.58 -7.40 6.28
C TYR A 180 0.95 -6.11 6.83
N ARG A 181 1.48 -4.93 6.46
CA ARG A 181 0.97 -3.61 6.86
C ARG A 181 -0.20 -3.22 5.97
N GLU A 182 -1.40 -3.18 6.55
CA GLU A 182 -2.63 -2.86 5.81
C GLU A 182 -2.71 -1.39 5.35
N ASP A 183 -2.16 -0.48 6.15
CA ASP A 183 -2.10 0.96 5.89
C ASP A 183 -1.33 1.29 4.60
N LEU A 184 -0.32 0.49 4.22
CA LEU A 184 0.42 0.70 2.96
C LEU A 184 -0.47 0.50 1.73
N TYR A 185 -1.34 -0.51 1.76
CA TYR A 185 -2.28 -0.77 0.68
C TYR A 185 -3.34 0.32 0.57
N PHE A 186 -3.84 0.79 1.71
CA PHE A 186 -4.78 1.92 1.77
C PHE A 186 -4.16 3.21 1.23
N ASN A 187 -2.99 3.60 1.75
CA ASN A 187 -2.30 4.82 1.32
C ASN A 187 -1.97 4.79 -0.17
N TYR A 188 -1.56 3.64 -0.71
CA TYR A 188 -1.29 3.48 -2.13
C TYR A 188 -2.56 3.53 -2.99
N ALA A 189 -3.67 2.95 -2.52
CA ALA A 189 -4.96 3.07 -3.19
C ALA A 189 -5.41 4.54 -3.25
N GLU A 190 -5.36 5.27 -2.13
CA GLU A 190 -5.69 6.70 -2.08
C GLU A 190 -4.77 7.52 -3.00
N TYR A 191 -3.47 7.21 -3.03
CA TYR A 191 -2.53 7.85 -3.95
C TYR A 191 -2.94 7.65 -5.41
N LEU A 192 -3.26 6.42 -5.82
CA LEU A 192 -3.69 6.14 -7.20
C LEU A 192 -5.06 6.78 -7.53
N LEU A 193 -6.01 6.74 -6.60
CA LEU A 193 -7.31 7.39 -6.77
C LEU A 193 -7.16 8.91 -6.91
N SER A 194 -6.25 9.54 -6.18
CA SER A 194 -5.96 10.98 -6.31
C SER A 194 -5.40 11.39 -7.69
N LYS A 195 -4.97 10.41 -8.50
CA LYS A 195 -4.49 10.61 -9.88
C LYS A 195 -5.55 10.33 -10.94
N CYS A 196 -6.73 9.85 -10.55
CA CYS A 196 -7.85 9.62 -11.46
C CYS A 196 -8.69 10.90 -11.57
N ASP A 197 -9.01 11.33 -12.80
CA ASP A 197 -9.98 12.40 -13.03
C ASP A 197 -11.39 11.84 -12.77
N ASP A 198 -12.01 12.26 -11.65
CA ASP A 198 -13.37 12.10 -11.09
C ASP A 198 -14.33 10.95 -11.50
N GLU A 199 -14.24 10.34 -12.68
CA GLU A 199 -15.05 9.20 -13.09
C GLU A 199 -14.30 7.88 -12.89
N ILE A 200 -14.85 7.00 -12.04
CA ILE A 200 -14.40 5.61 -11.89
C ILE A 200 -14.82 4.86 -13.15
N ASP A 201 -13.98 4.91 -14.17
CA ASP A 201 -14.05 4.04 -15.33
C ASP A 201 -13.36 2.70 -15.00
N GLU A 202 -14.09 1.59 -15.12
CA GLU A 202 -13.56 0.24 -14.84
C GLU A 202 -12.43 -0.16 -15.81
N GLU A 203 -12.30 0.52 -16.96
CA GLU A 203 -11.21 0.34 -17.92
C GLU A 203 -9.97 1.19 -17.59
N ASN A 204 -10.05 2.10 -16.60
CA ASN A 204 -8.93 2.93 -16.20
C ASN A 204 -7.84 2.09 -15.51
N GLU A 205 -6.62 2.13 -16.07
CA GLU A 205 -5.45 1.39 -15.56
C GLU A 205 -5.18 1.65 -14.07
N SER A 206 -5.40 2.87 -13.60
CA SER A 206 -5.22 3.25 -12.19
C SER A 206 -6.25 2.57 -11.28
N ILE A 207 -7.52 2.47 -11.72
CA ILE A 207 -8.58 1.79 -10.98
C ILE A 207 -8.32 0.27 -10.92
N ILE A 208 -7.85 -0.31 -12.02
CA ILE A 208 -7.41 -1.72 -12.06
C ILE A 208 -6.25 -1.94 -11.10
N ALA A 209 -5.27 -1.02 -11.05
CA ALA A 209 -4.15 -1.08 -10.12
C ALA A 209 -4.61 -0.99 -8.65
N VAL A 210 -5.55 -0.11 -8.33
CA VAL A 210 -6.18 0.00 -7.00
C VAL A 210 -6.84 -1.32 -6.62
N LYS A 211 -7.68 -1.88 -7.49
CA LYS A 211 -8.40 -3.14 -7.27
C LYS A 211 -7.44 -4.30 -7.01
N ASN A 212 -6.39 -4.41 -7.83
CA ASN A 212 -5.36 -5.44 -7.69
C ASN A 212 -4.58 -5.30 -6.38
N SER A 213 -4.17 -4.07 -6.04
CA SER A 213 -3.41 -3.81 -4.82
C SER A 213 -4.21 -4.10 -3.56
N LEU A 214 -5.47 -3.63 -3.49
CA LEU A 214 -6.35 -3.92 -2.36
C LEU A 214 -6.67 -5.41 -2.24
N SER A 215 -6.94 -6.08 -3.37
CA SER A 215 -7.18 -7.54 -3.36
C SER A 215 -5.97 -8.32 -2.86
N GLN A 216 -4.76 -7.91 -3.27
CA GLN A 216 -3.53 -8.47 -2.74
C GLN A 216 -3.43 -8.21 -1.23
N GLY A 217 -3.61 -6.98 -0.77
CA GLY A 217 -3.56 -6.62 0.65
C GLY A 217 -4.53 -7.45 1.48
N ILE A 218 -5.79 -7.57 1.05
CA ILE A 218 -6.81 -8.39 1.70
C ILE A 218 -6.38 -9.86 1.77
N SER A 219 -5.82 -10.42 0.69
CA SER A 219 -5.37 -11.81 0.67
C SER A 219 -4.22 -12.09 1.64
N VAL A 220 -3.35 -11.10 1.88
CA VAL A 220 -2.17 -11.25 2.74
C VAL A 220 -2.51 -10.97 4.21
N THR A 221 -3.25 -9.91 4.49
CA THR A 221 -3.52 -9.43 5.86
C THR A 221 -4.82 -9.97 6.44
N ASN A 222 -5.77 -10.38 5.59
CA ASN A 222 -7.15 -10.67 5.96
C ASN A 222 -7.84 -9.53 6.74
N SER A 223 -7.40 -8.29 6.50
CA SER A 223 -7.88 -7.09 7.21
C SER A 223 -9.36 -6.83 6.97
N VAL A 224 -10.11 -6.62 8.05
CA VAL A 224 -11.50 -6.15 7.98
C VAL A 224 -11.56 -4.74 7.42
N PHE A 225 -10.61 -3.88 7.80
CA PHE A 225 -10.55 -2.50 7.33
C PHE A 225 -10.40 -2.43 5.81
N LEU A 226 -9.45 -3.18 5.22
CA LEU A 226 -9.26 -3.19 3.77
C LEU A 226 -10.48 -3.75 3.03
N LYS A 227 -11.17 -4.75 3.59
CA LYS A 227 -12.41 -5.27 3.00
C LYS A 227 -13.52 -4.21 3.01
N CYS A 228 -13.70 -3.51 4.12
CA CYS A 228 -14.66 -2.41 4.21
C CYS A 228 -14.32 -1.28 3.25
N TYR A 229 -13.04 -0.91 3.15
CA TYR A 229 -12.59 0.14 2.25
C TYR A 229 -12.77 -0.25 0.77
N TYR A 230 -12.39 -1.46 0.38
CA TYR A 230 -12.66 -1.97 -0.97
C TYR A 230 -14.17 -1.96 -1.29
N ALA A 231 -15.00 -2.44 -0.37
CA ALA A 231 -16.45 -2.45 -0.56
C ALA A 231 -17.03 -1.04 -0.66
N PHE A 232 -16.46 -0.08 0.08
CA PHE A 232 -16.86 1.32 0.01
C PHE A 232 -16.52 1.96 -1.35
N VAL A 233 -15.30 1.74 -1.86
CA VAL A 233 -14.80 2.30 -3.13
C VAL A 233 -15.55 1.69 -4.31
N PHE A 234 -15.67 0.35 -4.37
CA PHE A 234 -16.23 -0.36 -5.53
C PHE A 234 -17.72 -0.71 -5.40
N LYS A 235 -18.36 -0.35 -4.29
CA LYS A 235 -19.77 -0.71 -3.97
C LYS A 235 -20.04 -2.22 -4.01
N ASP A 236 -18.99 -3.02 -3.83
CA ASP A 236 -19.02 -4.48 -3.86
C ASP A 236 -18.88 -5.06 -2.44
N ALA A 237 -19.97 -5.59 -1.92
CA ALA A 237 -20.03 -6.18 -0.59
C ALA A 237 -19.66 -7.67 -0.54
N SER A 238 -19.35 -8.31 -1.67
CA SER A 238 -19.16 -9.77 -1.76
C SER A 238 -18.02 -10.30 -0.87
N ILE A 239 -17.02 -9.47 -0.60
CA ILE A 239 -15.83 -9.82 0.18
C ILE A 239 -15.99 -9.63 1.69
N LEU A 240 -17.10 -9.06 2.16
CA LEU A 240 -17.33 -8.72 3.56
C LEU A 240 -17.70 -9.96 4.38
N ASP A 241 -17.08 -10.14 5.54
CA ASP A 241 -17.49 -11.14 6.52
C ASP A 241 -18.51 -10.53 7.49
N LEU A 242 -19.80 -10.78 7.24
CA LEU A 242 -20.92 -10.20 8.00
C LEU A 242 -21.01 -10.69 9.45
N LYS A 243 -20.17 -11.65 9.88
CA LYS A 243 -20.01 -11.97 11.31
C LYS A 243 -19.32 -10.85 12.07
N ASN A 244 -18.47 -10.07 11.40
CA ASN A 244 -17.81 -8.92 12.00
C ASN A 244 -18.74 -7.71 11.97
N GLU A 245 -18.95 -7.06 13.11
CA GLU A 245 -19.87 -5.93 13.23
C GLU A 245 -19.49 -4.74 12.33
N SER A 246 -18.20 -4.42 12.19
CA SER A 246 -17.75 -3.31 11.34
C SER A 246 -18.00 -3.60 9.86
N ALA A 247 -17.81 -4.85 9.42
CA ALA A 247 -18.12 -5.26 8.06
C ALA A 247 -19.63 -5.25 7.79
N LEU A 248 -20.44 -5.70 8.76
CA LEU A 248 -21.90 -5.63 8.67
C LEU A 248 -22.40 -4.18 8.61
N ILE A 249 -21.83 -3.27 9.40
CA ILE A 249 -22.12 -1.83 9.33
C ILE A 249 -21.82 -1.28 7.93
N CYS A 250 -20.66 -1.63 7.37
CA CYS A 250 -20.29 -1.23 6.01
C CYS A 250 -21.29 -1.77 4.98
N TYR A 251 -21.68 -3.05 5.09
CA TYR A 251 -22.67 -3.68 4.22
C TYR A 251 -24.02 -2.97 4.27
N LEU A 252 -24.54 -2.68 5.47
CA LEU A 252 -25.82 -1.99 5.64
C LEU A 252 -25.79 -0.57 5.05
N ASN A 253 -24.66 0.12 5.13
CA ASN A 253 -24.48 1.42 4.46
C ASN A 253 -24.52 1.34 2.94
N ILE A 254 -23.97 0.27 2.35
CA ILE A 254 -24.05 0.03 0.92
C ILE A 254 -25.51 -0.27 0.53
N LEU A 255 -26.23 -1.04 1.33
CA LEU A 255 -27.65 -1.32 1.08
C LEU A 255 -28.53 -0.06 1.22
N SER A 256 -28.28 0.80 2.21
CA SER A 256 -29.05 2.04 2.35
C SER A 256 -28.90 2.99 1.16
N GLN A 257 -27.77 2.92 0.44
CA GLN A 257 -27.59 3.66 -0.81
C GLN A 257 -28.44 3.11 -1.96
N LYS A 258 -28.87 1.85 -1.89
CA LYS A 258 -29.75 1.20 -2.89
C LYS A 258 -31.23 1.50 -2.63
N GLY A 259 -31.63 1.60 -1.36
CA GLY A 259 -33.00 1.94 -0.98
C GLY A 259 -33.44 1.38 0.36
N GLU A 260 -34.67 1.75 0.77
CA GLU A 260 -35.28 1.26 2.01
C GLU A 260 -35.53 -0.25 1.97
N VAL A 261 -35.96 -0.78 0.81
CA VAL A 261 -36.35 -2.18 0.66
C VAL A 261 -35.15 -3.09 0.86
N GLU A 262 -34.04 -2.76 0.21
CA GLU A 262 -32.77 -3.48 0.30
C GLU A 262 -32.21 -3.41 1.73
N LEU A 263 -32.27 -2.24 2.37
CA LEU A 263 -31.84 -2.09 3.76
C LEU A 263 -32.68 -2.96 4.71
N CYS A 264 -34.02 -2.95 4.57
CA CYS A 264 -34.89 -3.79 5.39
C CYS A 264 -34.55 -5.27 5.23
N GLN A 265 -34.40 -5.74 4.00
CA GLN A 265 -34.05 -7.12 3.73
C GLN A 265 -32.72 -7.50 4.37
N GLY A 266 -31.69 -6.65 4.22
CA GLY A 266 -30.39 -6.88 4.84
C GLY A 266 -30.44 -6.94 6.37
N ILE A 267 -31.27 -6.10 7.01
CA ILE A 267 -31.47 -6.14 8.47
C ILE A 267 -32.16 -7.44 8.90
N GLU A 268 -33.21 -7.86 8.19
CA GLU A 268 -33.94 -9.10 8.50
C GLU A 268 -33.06 -10.35 8.33
N GLU A 269 -32.19 -10.37 7.31
CA GLU A 269 -31.31 -11.52 7.04
C GLU A 269 -30.15 -11.65 8.04
N ASN A 270 -29.67 -10.53 8.61
CA ASN A 270 -28.43 -10.51 9.42
C ASN A 270 -28.65 -10.37 10.93
N PHE A 271 -29.85 -10.02 11.37
CA PHE A 271 -30.23 -9.93 12.79
C PHE A 271 -31.40 -10.85 13.12
N THR A 272 -31.16 -11.77 14.04
CA THR A 272 -32.18 -12.70 14.58
C THR A 272 -32.57 -12.30 15.99
N GLU A 273 -33.55 -12.97 16.60
CA GLU A 273 -33.90 -12.71 18.00
C GLU A 273 -32.72 -13.03 18.95
N ASN A 274 -32.47 -12.15 19.92
CA ASN A 274 -31.34 -12.20 20.84
C ASN A 274 -29.96 -12.06 20.17
N ASP A 275 -29.85 -11.22 19.13
CA ASP A 275 -28.57 -10.95 18.47
C ASP A 275 -27.60 -10.18 19.39
N ASN A 276 -26.34 -10.61 19.41
CA ASN A 276 -25.28 -10.04 20.24
C ASN A 276 -24.41 -8.99 19.51
N LYS A 277 -24.68 -8.71 18.22
CA LYS A 277 -24.00 -7.68 17.42
C LYS A 277 -24.53 -6.28 17.76
N ILE A 278 -24.29 -5.86 18.99
CA ILE A 278 -24.93 -4.69 19.63
C ILE A 278 -24.65 -3.39 18.86
N ASN A 279 -23.40 -3.16 18.40
CA ASN A 279 -23.06 -1.92 17.71
C ASN A 279 -23.62 -1.90 16.29
N ALA A 280 -23.57 -3.04 15.58
CA ALA A 280 -24.16 -3.15 14.25
C ALA A 280 -25.69 -2.99 14.28
N LEU A 281 -26.36 -3.53 15.30
CA LEU A 281 -27.82 -3.40 15.45
C LEU A 281 -28.23 -1.97 15.79
N ASP A 282 -27.51 -1.32 16.71
CA ASP A 282 -27.70 0.09 17.05
C ASP A 282 -27.54 0.97 15.80
N TYR A 283 -26.49 0.71 15.02
CA TYR A 283 -26.26 1.39 13.76
C TYR A 283 -27.39 1.16 12.75
N ALA A 284 -27.82 -0.09 12.57
CA ALA A 284 -28.89 -0.47 11.65
C ALA A 284 -30.20 0.26 11.97
N ALA A 285 -30.57 0.30 13.26
CA ALA A 285 -31.79 0.95 13.71
C ALA A 285 -31.75 2.48 13.50
N LYS A 286 -30.61 3.12 13.80
CA LYS A 286 -30.36 4.54 13.54
C LYS A 286 -30.39 4.86 12.05
N LEU A 287 -29.73 4.03 11.24
CA LEU A 287 -29.68 4.16 9.79
C LEU A 287 -31.08 4.04 9.19
N TYR A 288 -31.86 3.02 9.57
CA TYR A 288 -33.24 2.83 9.13
C TYR A 288 -34.13 4.03 9.50
N TYR A 289 -34.02 4.54 10.73
CA TYR A 289 -34.77 5.71 11.15
C TYR A 289 -34.40 6.95 10.34
N SER A 290 -33.11 7.18 10.09
CA SER A 290 -32.65 8.34 9.32
C SER A 290 -33.20 8.35 7.88
N LEU A 291 -33.45 7.17 7.31
CA LEU A 291 -34.00 7.01 5.97
C LEU A 291 -35.52 7.14 5.93
N THR A 292 -36.23 6.66 6.94
CA THR A 292 -37.70 6.44 6.89
C THR A 292 -38.52 7.25 7.88
N TYR A 293 -37.89 7.77 8.95
CA TYR A 293 -38.53 8.39 10.11
C TYR A 293 -39.54 7.49 10.84
N ASN A 294 -39.54 6.17 10.61
CA ASN A 294 -40.51 5.24 11.18
C ASN A 294 -40.08 4.71 12.56
N LYS A 295 -40.55 5.37 13.61
CA LYS A 295 -40.23 5.04 15.02
C LYS A 295 -40.65 3.63 15.44
N ASN A 296 -41.78 3.14 14.95
CA ASN A 296 -42.33 1.85 15.39
C ASN A 296 -41.48 0.70 14.88
N LYS A 297 -41.11 0.74 13.60
CA LYS A 297 -40.28 -0.30 13.00
C LYS A 297 -38.82 -0.20 13.47
N THR A 298 -38.30 1.00 13.75
CA THR A 298 -37.02 1.16 14.46
C THR A 298 -37.02 0.46 15.82
N LEU A 299 -38.13 0.53 16.57
CA LEU A 299 -38.27 -0.14 17.86
C LEU A 299 -38.23 -1.67 17.71
N GLU A 300 -38.87 -2.19 16.66
CA GLU A 300 -38.86 -3.62 16.33
C GLU A 300 -37.46 -4.10 15.98
N ILE A 301 -36.68 -3.32 15.23
CA ILE A 301 -35.28 -3.63 14.93
C ILE A 301 -34.47 -3.73 16.22
N TYR A 302 -34.53 -2.73 17.10
CA TYR A 302 -33.78 -2.77 18.36
C TYR A 302 -34.14 -3.99 19.25
N LYS A 303 -35.41 -4.39 19.27
CA LYS A 303 -35.89 -5.54 20.06
C LYS A 303 -35.30 -6.88 19.63
N LYS A 304 -34.66 -6.96 18.46
CA LYS A 304 -33.93 -8.16 18.05
C LYS A 304 -32.65 -8.39 18.87
N GLY A 305 -32.13 -7.36 19.52
CA GLY A 305 -30.87 -7.44 20.28
C GLY A 305 -31.03 -8.05 21.67
N VAL A 306 -29.92 -8.52 22.22
CA VAL A 306 -29.81 -8.89 23.65
C VAL A 306 -30.13 -7.69 24.57
N PRO A 307 -30.53 -7.90 25.84
CA PRO A 307 -30.90 -6.82 26.76
C PRO A 307 -29.89 -5.67 26.88
N MET A 308 -28.59 -5.92 26.66
CA MET A 308 -27.53 -4.91 26.67
C MET A 308 -27.70 -3.82 25.59
N ILE A 309 -28.52 -4.04 24.56
CA ILE A 309 -28.87 -3.00 23.56
C ILE A 309 -29.79 -1.92 24.15
N ASN A 310 -30.48 -2.20 25.26
CA ASN A 310 -31.50 -1.32 25.80
C ASN A 310 -30.95 0.06 26.19
N ASP A 311 -29.69 0.16 26.60
CA ASP A 311 -29.04 1.45 26.88
C ASP A 311 -28.95 2.31 25.63
N LYS A 312 -28.39 1.76 24.55
CA LYS A 312 -28.27 2.43 23.24
C LYS A 312 -29.63 2.78 22.66
N MET A 313 -30.62 1.90 22.85
CA MET A 313 -31.99 2.11 22.45
C MET A 313 -32.65 3.27 23.21
N ILE A 314 -32.49 3.34 24.54
CA ILE A 314 -33.00 4.46 25.35
C ILE A 314 -32.31 5.77 24.94
N GLU A 315 -30.98 5.78 24.82
CA GLU A 315 -30.21 6.94 24.37
C GLU A 315 -30.72 7.49 23.03
N PHE A 316 -31.01 6.60 22.08
CA PHE A 316 -31.56 6.97 20.79
C PHE A 316 -32.96 7.60 20.91
N TYR A 317 -33.91 6.97 21.61
CA TYR A 317 -35.27 7.51 21.75
C TYR A 317 -35.31 8.82 22.53
N LEU A 318 -34.39 9.01 23.49
CA LEU A 318 -34.16 10.29 24.14
C LEU A 318 -33.64 11.34 23.16
N SER A 319 -32.70 10.99 22.28
CA SER A 319 -32.14 11.93 21.30
C SER A 319 -33.18 12.46 20.28
N ILE A 320 -34.24 11.69 20.01
CA ILE A 320 -35.35 12.09 19.14
C ILE A 320 -36.56 12.65 19.93
N TYR A 321 -36.37 12.95 21.21
CA TYR A 321 -37.38 13.48 22.15
C TYR A 321 -38.65 12.62 22.31
N ASP A 322 -38.56 11.31 22.09
CA ASP A 322 -39.67 10.38 22.34
C ASP A 322 -39.62 9.85 23.78
N LEU A 323 -40.10 10.70 24.69
CA LEU A 323 -40.11 10.41 26.13
C LEU A 323 -41.08 9.27 26.51
N GLN A 324 -42.14 9.06 25.74
CA GLN A 324 -43.12 8.00 26.03
C GLN A 324 -42.52 6.63 25.78
N THR A 325 -41.88 6.45 24.62
CA THR A 325 -41.20 5.21 24.27
C THR A 325 -40.02 4.98 25.23
N SER A 326 -39.21 6.01 25.49
CA SER A 326 -38.08 5.93 26.43
C SER A 326 -38.50 5.43 27.83
N ARG A 327 -39.61 5.95 28.37
CA ARG A 327 -40.16 5.51 29.67
C ARG A 327 -40.59 4.04 29.64
N LYS A 328 -41.33 3.63 28.61
CA LYS A 328 -41.78 2.23 28.47
C LYS A 328 -40.61 1.24 28.37
N ILE A 329 -39.51 1.66 27.76
CA ILE A 329 -38.30 0.85 27.65
C ILE A 329 -37.62 0.75 29.02
N PHE A 330 -37.46 1.88 29.70
CA PHE A 330 -36.87 1.94 31.04
C PHE A 330 -37.68 1.13 32.08
N GLU A 331 -39.01 1.16 32.01
CA GLU A 331 -39.88 0.37 32.89
C GLU A 331 -39.73 -1.14 32.71
N LYS A 332 -39.37 -1.58 31.49
CA LYS A 332 -39.11 -2.99 31.16
C LYS A 332 -37.66 -3.40 31.35
N TYR A 333 -36.80 -2.47 31.76
CA TYR A 333 -35.39 -2.69 31.99
C TYR A 333 -35.24 -3.47 33.31
N GLU A 334 -35.17 -4.80 33.25
CA GLU A 334 -34.64 -5.55 34.37
C GLU A 334 -33.17 -5.18 34.49
N ILE A 335 -32.84 -4.42 35.53
CA ILE A 335 -31.45 -4.17 35.93
C ILE A 335 -30.76 -5.53 35.93
N SER A 336 -29.75 -5.73 35.08
CA SER A 336 -28.83 -6.85 35.17
C SER A 336 -28.13 -6.74 36.53
N ARG A 337 -28.79 -7.26 37.56
CA ARG A 337 -28.17 -7.51 38.86
C ARG A 337 -27.22 -8.67 38.65
N GLU A 338 -26.01 -8.40 38.17
CA GLU A 338 -24.81 -9.19 38.47
C GLU A 338 -23.54 -8.56 37.87
N SER A 339 -22.87 -7.72 38.67
CA SER A 339 -21.43 -7.88 39.01
C SER A 339 -20.99 -6.73 39.92
N LYS A 340 -20.94 -7.01 41.23
CA LYS A 340 -20.13 -6.27 42.20
C LYS A 340 -18.81 -7.01 42.37
#